data_AF-A0A2S8GQB1-F1
#
_entry.id   AF-A0A2S8GQB1-F1
#
_cell.length_a   1.000
_cell.length_b   1.000
_cell.length_c   1.000
_cell.angle_alpha   90.00
_cell.angle_beta   90.00
_cell.angle_gamma   90.00
#
_symmetry.space_group_name_H-M   'P 1'
#
loop_
_entity.id
_entity.type
_entity.pdbx_description
1 polymer ?
#
loop_
_entity_poly.entity_id
_entity_poly.type
_entity_poly.pdbx_seq_one_letter_code
_entity_poly.pdbx_strand_id
1 'polypeptide(L)'
;METPSSLIDQCRQAVASTGDLEPAIELLRRHQLSKVESIRFLREHLGVPLGDAKQVVHASLTWRDVMERDEGFWGDLERVLRDDGRGEVE
;
A
#
# COMPACT_ATOMS: atom_id res chain seq x y z
N MET A 1 -20.55 15.35 -1.12
CA MET A 1 -20.49 13.89 -1.40
C MET A 1 -20.01 13.74 -2.83
N GLU A 2 -18.71 13.45 -3.00
CA GLU A 2 -18.19 13.09 -4.31
C GLU A 2 -18.74 11.70 -4.65
N THR A 3 -19.38 11.56 -5.80
CA THR A 3 -19.96 10.28 -6.22
C THR A 3 -18.83 9.27 -6.52
N PRO A 4 -19.06 7.96 -6.31
CA PRO A 4 -18.05 6.92 -6.58
C PRO A 4 -17.47 6.95 -8.00
N SER A 5 -18.27 7.41 -8.99
CA SER A 5 -17.80 7.64 -10.37
C SER A 5 -16.70 8.69 -10.44
N SER A 6 -16.78 9.75 -9.62
CA SER A 6 -15.81 10.85 -9.61
C SER A 6 -14.41 10.38 -9.25
N LEU A 7 -14.28 9.49 -8.25
CA LEU A 7 -12.97 9.00 -7.82
C LEU A 7 -12.30 8.13 -8.90
N ILE A 8 -13.09 7.30 -9.59
CA ILE A 8 -12.60 6.47 -10.70
C ILE A 8 -12.09 7.36 -11.83
N ASP A 9 -12.86 8.39 -12.21
CA ASP A 9 -12.49 9.31 -13.27
C ASP A 9 -11.25 10.13 -12.91
N GLN A 10 -11.15 10.61 -11.66
CA GLN A 10 -9.96 11.30 -11.16
C GLN A 10 -8.71 10.41 -11.20
N CYS A 11 -8.81 9.15 -10.76
CA CYS A 11 -7.69 8.21 -10.81
C CYS A 11 -7.27 7.92 -12.26
N ARG A 12 -8.23 7.68 -13.16
CA ARG A 12 -7.94 7.44 -14.58
C ARG A 12 -7.28 8.65 -15.24
N GLN A 13 -7.76 9.85 -14.95
CA GLN A 13 -7.18 11.09 -15.47
C GLN A 13 -5.75 11.29 -14.97
N ALA A 14 -5.49 11.01 -13.69
CA ALA A 14 -4.17 11.14 -13.09
C ALA A 14 -3.16 10.18 -13.74
N VAL A 15 -3.57 8.92 -13.96
CA VAL A 15 -2.76 7.90 -14.64
C VAL A 15 -2.54 8.28 -16.10
N ALA A 16 -3.57 8.72 -16.83
CA ALA A 16 -3.44 9.11 -18.24
C ALA A 16 -2.52 10.33 -18.44
N SER A 17 -2.48 11.25 -17.47
CA SER A 17 -1.67 12.47 -17.57
C SER A 17 -0.19 12.24 -17.26
N THR A 18 0.12 11.24 -16.43
CA THR A 18 1.48 10.99 -15.92
C THR A 18 2.11 9.71 -16.47
N GLY A 19 1.28 8.75 -16.92
CA GLY A 19 1.70 7.39 -17.21
C GLY A 19 2.06 6.56 -15.96
N ASP A 20 1.82 7.10 -14.76
CA ASP A 20 2.20 6.50 -13.48
C ASP A 20 0.95 6.22 -12.62
N LEU A 21 1.01 5.15 -11.81
CA LEU A 21 -0.03 4.77 -10.86
C LEU A 21 0.12 5.50 -9.51
N GLU A 22 1.29 6.04 -9.18
CA GLU A 22 1.53 6.73 -7.90
C GLU A 22 0.49 7.84 -7.60
N PRO A 23 0.14 8.74 -8.53
CA PRO A 23 -0.87 9.78 -8.27
C PRO A 23 -2.26 9.21 -7.96
N ALA A 24 -2.62 8.07 -8.58
CA ALA A 24 -3.88 7.39 -8.28
C ALA A 24 -3.83 6.76 -6.88
N ILE A 25 -2.72 6.13 -6.48
CA ILE A 25 -2.56 5.56 -5.13
C ILE A 25 -2.64 6.65 -4.07
N GLU A 26 -2.03 7.81 -4.33
CA GLU A 26 -2.09 8.96 -3.44
C GLU A 26 -3.53 9.46 -3.26
N LEU A 27 -4.28 9.58 -4.35
CA LEU A 27 -5.71 9.92 -4.31
C LEU A 27 -6.49 8.90 -3.47
N LEU A 28 -6.32 7.60 -3.71
CA LEU A 28 -7.02 6.55 -2.96
C LEU A 28 -6.73 6.65 -1.45
N ARG A 29 -5.48 6.91 -1.07
CA ARG A 29 -5.10 7.14 0.34
C ARG A 29 -5.70 8.42 0.91
N ARG A 30 -5.75 9.52 0.14
CA ARG A 30 -6.42 10.76 0.55
C ARG A 30 -7.92 10.56 0.78
N HIS A 31 -8.53 9.65 0.03
CA HIS A 31 -9.90 9.18 0.24
C HIS A 31 -10.03 8.12 1.36
N GLN A 32 -8.98 7.90 2.13
CA GLN A 32 -8.93 6.99 3.29
C GLN A 32 -9.15 5.51 2.95
N LEU A 33 -8.92 5.10 1.70
CA LEU A 33 -8.91 3.69 1.36
C LEU A 33 -7.68 3.04 2.01
N SER A 34 -7.89 1.86 2.59
CA SER A 34 -6.81 1.02 3.09
C SER A 34 -5.92 0.53 1.93
N LYS A 35 -4.75 -0.03 2.28
CA LYS A 35 -3.82 -0.64 1.32
C LYS A 35 -4.50 -1.74 0.51
N VAL A 36 -5.33 -2.57 1.16
CA VAL A 36 -6.09 -3.65 0.51
C VAL A 36 -7.18 -3.11 -0.40
N GLU A 37 -7.93 -2.10 0.04
CA GLU A 37 -8.95 -1.45 -0.80
C GLU A 37 -8.33 -0.75 -2.01
N SER A 38 -7.14 -0.16 -1.85
CA SER A 38 -6.39 0.46 -2.94
C SER A 38 -6.00 -0.58 -4.00
N ILE A 39 -5.46 -1.74 -3.59
CA ILE A 39 -5.13 -2.85 -4.51
C ILE A 39 -6.38 -3.32 -5.26
N ARG A 40 -7.49 -3.47 -4.53
CA ARG A 40 -8.78 -3.88 -5.12
C ARG A 40 -9.26 -2.86 -6.14
N PHE A 41 -9.18 -1.58 -5.81
CA PHE A 41 -9.59 -0.48 -6.69
C PHE A 41 -8.78 -0.45 -7.99
N LEU A 42 -7.45 -0.55 -7.91
CA LEU A 42 -6.57 -0.59 -9.09
C LEU A 42 -6.95 -1.74 -10.03
N ARG A 43 -7.26 -2.91 -9.46
CA ARG A 43 -7.70 -4.08 -10.23
C ARG A 43 -9.06 -3.87 -10.88
N GLU A 44 -10.05 -3.44 -10.11
CA GLU A 44 -11.45 -3.38 -10.56
C GLU A 44 -11.73 -2.20 -11.50
N HIS A 45 -10.99 -1.09 -11.37
CA HIS A 45 -11.34 0.17 -12.06
C HIS A 45 -10.26 0.69 -13.02
N LEU A 46 -9.00 0.30 -12.82
CA LEU A 46 -7.86 0.68 -13.67
C LEU A 46 -7.32 -0.51 -14.47
N GLY A 47 -7.87 -1.72 -14.29
CA GLY A 47 -7.48 -2.90 -15.05
C GLY A 47 -6.09 -3.43 -14.73
N VAL A 48 -5.50 -3.02 -13.60
CA VAL A 48 -4.16 -3.45 -13.19
C VAL A 48 -4.22 -4.92 -12.73
N PRO A 49 -3.35 -5.82 -13.25
CA PRO A 49 -3.28 -7.19 -12.75
C PRO A 49 -3.03 -7.24 -11.24
N LEU A 50 -3.57 -8.25 -10.55
CA LEU A 50 -3.48 -8.32 -9.09
C LEU A 50 -2.03 -8.35 -8.58
N GLY A 51 -1.12 -9.03 -9.28
CA GLY A 51 0.31 -9.05 -8.95
C GLY A 51 0.92 -7.66 -8.99
N ASP A 52 0.70 -6.96 -10.10
CA ASP A 52 1.22 -5.62 -10.34
C ASP A 52 0.61 -4.61 -9.35
N ALA A 53 -0.71 -4.69 -9.11
CA ALA A 53 -1.39 -3.82 -8.15
C ALA A 53 -0.83 -3.99 -6.73
N LYS A 54 -0.55 -5.23 -6.31
CA LYS A 54 0.11 -5.50 -5.03
C LYS A 54 1.50 -4.90 -4.98
N GLN A 55 2.32 -5.15 -6.00
CA GLN A 55 3.71 -4.70 -6.06
C GLN A 55 3.79 -3.17 -6.04
N VAL A 56 2.99 -2.52 -6.88
CA VAL A 56 2.93 -1.06 -7.01
C VAL A 56 2.45 -0.42 -5.70
N VAL A 57 1.36 -0.88 -5.10
CA VAL A 57 0.88 -0.33 -3.81
C VAL A 57 1.84 -0.63 -2.67
N HIS A 58 2.53 -1.77 -2.70
CA HIS A 58 3.51 -2.10 -1.67
C HIS A 58 4.75 -1.20 -1.75
N ALA A 59 5.25 -0.95 -2.97
CA ALA A 59 6.45 -0.14 -3.23
C ALA A 59 6.18 1.36 -3.39
N SER A 60 4.92 1.80 -3.32
CA SER A 60 4.57 3.20 -3.57
C SER A 60 5.14 4.11 -2.50
N LEU A 61 5.52 5.33 -2.91
CA LEU A 61 5.94 6.37 -1.96
C LEU A 61 4.80 6.70 -1.00
N THR A 62 3.57 6.64 -1.50
CA THR A 62 2.35 6.85 -0.73
C THR A 62 2.24 5.92 0.47
N TRP A 63 2.73 4.67 0.43
CA TRP A 63 2.62 3.70 1.53
C TRP A 63 3.95 3.41 2.23
N ARG A 64 4.96 4.24 2.00
CA ARG A 64 6.32 4.06 2.54
C ARG A 64 6.37 4.12 4.07
N ASP A 65 5.57 4.97 4.69
CA ASP A 65 5.45 5.07 6.15
C ASP A 65 4.96 3.75 6.79
N VAL A 66 4.04 3.05 6.12
CA VAL A 66 3.57 1.74 6.56
C VAL A 66 4.63 0.67 6.34
N MET A 67 5.38 0.74 5.24
CA MET A 67 6.52 -0.15 4.98
C MET A 67 7.60 0.00 6.05
N GLU A 68 8.02 1.23 6.37
CA GLU A 68 9.03 1.52 7.38
C GLU A 68 8.58 1.04 8.77
N ARG A 69 7.29 1.20 9.09
CA ARG A 69 6.72 0.68 10.34
C ARG A 69 6.69 -0.85 10.38
N ASP A 70 6.29 -1.51 9.28
CA ASP A 70 6.23 -2.96 9.21
C ASP A 70 7.64 -3.57 9.32
N GLU A 71 8.63 -3.00 8.62
CA GLU A 71 10.04 -3.43 8.72
C GLU A 71 10.63 -3.23 10.12
N GLY A 72 10.34 -2.08 10.75
CA GLY A 72 10.76 -1.82 12.14
C GLY A 72 10.15 -2.82 13.13
N PHE A 73 8.86 -3.15 12.96
CA PHE A 73 8.19 -4.16 13.78
C PHE A 73 8.84 -5.54 13.64
N TRP A 74 9.20 -5.96 12.41
CA TRP A 74 9.88 -7.24 12.20
C TRP A 74 11.29 -7.25 12.81
N GLY A 75 12.02 -6.14 12.74
CA GLY A 75 13.33 -6.02 13.39
C GLY A 75 13.24 -6.12 14.93
N ASP A 76 12.25 -5.47 15.54
CA ASP A 76 12.02 -5.56 16.99
C ASP A 76 11.55 -6.96 17.40
N LEU A 77 10.67 -7.59 16.62
CA LEU A 77 10.20 -8.95 16.88
C LEU A 77 11.35 -9.96 16.78
N GLU A 78 12.24 -9.83 15.77
CA GLU A 78 13.42 -10.69 15.64
C GLU A 78 14.36 -10.51 16.85
N ARG A 79 14.54 -9.27 17.33
CA ARG A 79 15.37 -8.99 18.49
C ARG A 79 14.81 -9.66 19.76
N VAL A 80 13.51 -9.55 20.00
CA VAL A 80 12.85 -10.20 21.14
C VAL A 80 12.98 -11.71 21.05
N LEU A 81 12.68 -12.31 19.89
CA LEU A 81 12.80 -13.77 19.70
C LEU A 81 14.23 -14.29 19.82
N ARG A 82 15.23 -13.47 19.48
CA ARG A 82 16.65 -13.81 19.62
C ARG A 82 17.11 -13.74 21.08
N ASP A 83 16.61 -12.77 21.85
CA ASP A 83 16.94 -12.62 23.27
C ASP A 83 16.22 -13.65 24.16
N ASP A 84 15.00 -14.06 23.81
CA ASP A 84 14.25 -15.12 24.53
C ASP A 84 14.87 -16.52 24.36
N GLY A 85 15.74 -16.71 23.36
CA GLY A 85 16.45 -17.97 23.10
C GLY A 85 17.64 -18.26 24.02
N ARG A 86 17.93 -17.40 25.02
CA ARG A 86 19.00 -17.60 26.02
C ARG A 86 18.45 -17.52 27.43
N GLY A 87 17.51 -18.40 27.75
CA GLY A 87 16.82 -18.41 29.04
C GLY A 87 16.82 -19.73 29.80
N GLU A 88 17.44 -20.82 29.34
CA GLU A 88 17.55 -22.06 30.14
C GLU A 88 18.84 -22.82 29.79
N VAL A 89 19.87 -22.70 30.63
CA VAL A 89 20.75 -23.78 31.13
C VAL A 89 21.73 -23.20 32.16
N GLU A 90 21.34 -23.23 33.44
CA GLU A 90 22.27 -23.45 34.56
C GLU A 90 21.70 -24.57 35.44
#